data_AF-A0A5S3YM17-F1
#
_entry.id   AF-A0A5S3YM17-F1
#
_cell.length_a   1.000
_cell.length_b   1.000
_cell.length_c   1.000
_cell.angle_alpha   90.00
_cell.angle_beta   90.00
_cell.angle_gamma   90.00
#
_symmetry.space_group_name_H-M   'P 1'
#
loop_
_entity.id
_entity.type
_entity.pdbx_description
1 polymer ?
#
loop_
_entity_poly.entity_id
_entity_poly.type
_entity_poly.pdbx_seq_one_letter_code
_entity_poly.pdbx_strand_id
1 'polypeptide(L)' 'VHAFAGHIACDAASNSEIVIPVFKDNKVIAVLDIDSPSLARFDEQDKIGLEALVKAFEETL' A
#
# COMPACT_ATOMS: atom_id res chain seq x y z
N VAL A 1 12.51 -4.91 -1.12
CA VAL A 1 12.01 -3.52 -1.11
C VAL A 1 13.19 -2.60 -0.84
N HIS A 2 13.95 -2.24 -1.87
CA HIS A 2 15.24 -1.56 -1.69
C HIS A 2 15.40 -0.38 -2.64
N ALA A 3 15.58 0.79 -2.02
CA ALA A 3 16.06 2.06 -2.55
C ALA A 3 15.09 2.93 -3.39
N PHE A 4 14.27 3.71 -2.68
CA PHE A 4 14.03 5.11 -3.03
C PHE A 4 14.44 6.00 -1.85
N ALA A 5 15.01 7.17 -2.13
CA ALA A 5 15.62 8.06 -1.12
C ALA A 5 14.63 8.64 -0.08
N GLY A 6 13.33 8.33 -0.19
CA GLY A 6 12.29 8.68 0.79
C GLY A 6 11.68 7.48 1.54
N HIS A 7 12.18 6.26 1.30
CA HIS A 7 11.69 5.06 1.97
C HIS A 7 12.43 4.89 3.32
N ILE A 8 11.75 5.22 4.42
CA ILE A 8 12.12 4.72 5.75
C ILE A 8 11.50 3.33 5.81
N ALA A 9 12.28 2.27 5.58
CA ALA A 9 11.78 0.90 5.71
C ALA A 9 11.22 0.71 7.13
N CYS A 10 9.91 0.47 7.25
CA CYS A 10 9.26 0.18 8.52
C CYS A 10 9.66 -1.21 9.06
N ASP A 11 10.14 -2.12 8.20
CA ASP A 11 10.75 -3.39 8.60
C ASP A 11 11.87 -3.80 7.62
N ALA A 12 13.09 -3.97 8.13
CA ALA A 12 14.24 -4.43 7.34
C ALA A 12 14.08 -5.86 6.79
N ALA A 13 13.12 -6.63 7.31
CA ALA A 13 12.79 -7.96 6.83
C ALA A 13 11.83 -7.96 5.62
N SER A 14 11.27 -6.81 5.21
CA SER A 14 10.29 -6.77 4.12
C SER A 14 10.90 -7.13 2.77
N ASN A 15 10.33 -8.17 2.15
CA ASN A 15 10.69 -8.70 0.84
C ASN A 15 9.58 -8.48 -0.21
N SER A 16 8.42 -7.98 0.19
CA SER A 16 7.31 -7.60 -0.69
C SER A 16 6.49 -6.51 -0.02
N GLU A 17 6.01 -5.55 -0.80
CA GLU A 17 5.27 -4.38 -0.33
C GLU A 17 4.11 -4.13 -1.31
N ILE A 18 2.96 -3.70 -0.79
CA ILE A 18 1.89 -3.13 -1.60
C ILE A 18 1.45 -1.80 -1.00
N VAL A 19 1.47 -0.75 -1.84
CA VAL A 19 1.13 0.62 -1.45
C VAL A 19 -0.05 1.10 -2.29
N ILE A 20 -1.10 1.56 -1.64
CA ILE A 20 -2.31 2.06 -2.29
C ILE A 20 -2.61 3.49 -1.82
N PRO A 21 -2.68 4.48 -2.73
CA PRO A 21 -2.99 5.84 -2.36
C PRO A 21 -4.45 5.99 -1.92
N VAL A 22 -4.69 6.83 -0.92
CA VAL A 22 -6.02 7.27 -0.50
C VAL A 22 -6.26 8.68 -1.04
N PHE A 23 -7.35 8.85 -1.79
CA PHE A 23 -7.73 10.12 -2.38
C PHE A 23 -8.87 10.81 -1.60
N LYS A 24 -8.78 12.13 -1.51
CA LYS A 24 -9.87 13.02 -1.16
C LYS A 24 -9.81 14.26 -2.03
N ASP A 25 -10.94 14.65 -2.62
CA ASP A 25 -11.03 15.79 -3.54
C ASP A 25 -9.98 15.73 -4.66
N ASN A 26 -9.77 14.54 -5.22
CA ASN A 26 -8.80 14.26 -6.29
C ASN A 26 -7.33 14.57 -5.90
N LYS A 27 -7.04 14.58 -4.59
CA LYS A 27 -5.69 14.73 -4.02
C LYS A 27 -5.37 13.51 -3.17
N VAL A 28 -4.13 13.03 -3.27
CA VAL A 28 -3.63 12.00 -2.35
C VAL A 28 -3.45 12.63 -0.97
N ILE A 29 -4.12 12.08 0.04
CA ILE A 29 -4.04 12.57 1.42
C ILE A 29 -3.42 11.57 2.39
N ALA A 30 -3.35 10.29 2.01
CA ALA A 30 -2.72 9.22 2.77
C ALA A 30 -2.32 8.07 1.82
N VAL A 31 -1.64 7.07 2.35
CA VAL A 31 -1.34 5.81 1.68
C VAL A 31 -1.64 4.65 2.63
N LEU A 32 -2.24 3.58 2.12
CA LEU A 32 -2.23 2.27 2.76
C LEU A 32 -0.92 1.59 2.38
N ASP A 33 -0.14 1.22 3.38
CA ASP A 33 1.18 0.60 3.23
C ASP A 33 1.17 -0.76 3.96
N ILE A 34 1.46 -1.84 3.22
CA ILE A 34 1.49 -3.20 3.77
C ILE A 34 2.76 -3.91 3.31
N ASP A 35 3.59 -4.26 4.29
CA ASP A 35 4.83 -5.01 4.13
C ASP A 35 4.68 -6.52 4.40
N SER A 36 5.57 -7.31 3.82
CA SER A 36 5.70 -8.74 4.12
C SER A 36 7.13 -9.25 3.97
N PRO A 37 7.61 -10.12 4.88
CA PRO A 37 8.91 -10.79 4.72
C PRO A 37 8.88 -11.91 3.67
N SER A 38 7.71 -12.31 3.19
CA SER A 38 7.56 -13.32 2.15
C SER A 38 7.70 -12.69 0.76
N LEU A 39 8.52 -13.30 -0.11
CA LEU A 39 8.61 -12.92 -1.52
C LEU A 39 7.30 -13.18 -2.25
N ALA A 40 6.95 -12.28 -3.18
CA ALA A 40 5.73 -12.35 -3.99
C ALA A 40 4.47 -12.57 -3.12
N ARG A 41 4.41 -11.91 -1.95
CA ARG A 41 3.31 -12.09 -0.99
C ARG A 41 1.95 -11.70 -1.57
N PHE A 42 1.95 -10.65 -2.40
CA PHE A 42 0.77 -10.03 -2.96
C PHE A 42 0.64 -10.35 -4.45
N ASP A 43 -0.57 -10.67 -4.87
CA ASP A 43 -0.93 -10.87 -6.27
C ASP A 43 -2.00 -9.85 -6.74
N GLU A 44 -2.52 -10.05 -7.95
CA GLU A 44 -3.53 -9.14 -8.51
C GLU A 44 -4.85 -9.19 -7.74
N GLN A 45 -5.23 -10.33 -7.14
CA GLN A 45 -6.45 -10.41 -6.34
C GLN A 45 -6.30 -9.63 -5.04
N ASP A 46 -5.13 -9.72 -4.39
CA ASP A 46 -4.83 -8.91 -3.21
C ASP A 46 -4.93 -7.42 -3.54
N LYS A 47 -4.32 -6.98 -4.64
CA LYS A 47 -4.38 -5.60 -5.10
C LYS A 47 -5.83 -5.13 -5.32
N ILE A 48 -6.62 -5.88 -6.09
CA ILE A 48 -8.03 -5.52 -6.37
C ILE A 48 -8.84 -5.42 -5.08
N GLY A 49 -8.67 -6.37 -4.16
CA GLY A 49 -9.38 -6.39 -2.87
C GLY A 49 -8.99 -5.20 -1.99
N LEU A 50 -7.70 -4.89 -1.91
CA LEU A 50 -7.18 -3.77 -1.13
C LEU A 50 -7.57 -2.41 -1.75
N GLU A 51 -7.59 -2.28 -3.08
CA GLU A 51 -8.12 -1.09 -3.77
C GLU A 51 -9.61 -0.88 -3.45
N ALA A 52 -10.41 -1.95 -3.44
CA ALA A 52 -11.82 -1.87 -3.07
C ALA A 52 -12.02 -1.45 -1.60
N LEU A 53 -11.16 -1.93 -0.70
CA LEU A 53 -11.16 -1.53 0.71
C LEU A 53 -10.81 -0.04 0.86
N VAL A 54 -9.76 0.43 0.18
CA VAL A 54 -9.38 1.84 0.20
C VAL A 54 -10.51 2.70 -0.35
N LYS A 55 -11.15 2.29 -1.45
CA LYS A 55 -12.31 3.01 -2.00
C LYS A 55 -13.47 3.10 -1.01
N ALA A 56 -13.79 2.02 -0.31
CA ALA A 56 -14.82 2.04 0.72
C ALA A 56 -14.46 2.97 1.89
N PHE A 57 -13.18 3.07 2.23
CA PHE A 57 -12.69 4.04 3.21
C PHE A 57 -12.81 5.48 2.70
N GLU A 58 -12.45 5.75 1.44
CA GLU A 58 -12.59 7.08 0.80
C GLU A 58 -14.03 7.61 0.86
N GLU A 59 -15.03 6.74 0.74
CA GLU A 59 -16.46 7.10 0.87
C GLU A 59 -16.85 7.64 2.26
N THR A 60 -16.00 7.45 3.27
CA THR A 60 -16.21 7.93 4.65
C THR A 60 -15.51 9.27 4.94
N LEU A 61 -14.70 9.78 4.02
CA LEU A 61 -13.84 10.96 4.19
C LEU A 61 -14.53 12.27 3.78
#